data_AF-A0A2S5CLF9-F1
#
_entry.id   AF-A0A2S5CLF9-F1
#
_cell.length_a   1.000
_cell.length_b   1.000
_cell.length_c   1.000
_cell.angle_alpha   90.00
_cell.angle_beta   90.00
_cell.angle_gamma   90.00
#
_symmetry.space_group_name_H-M   'P 1'
#
loop_
_entity.id
_entity.type
_entity.pdbx_description
1 polymer ?
#
loop_
_entity_poly.entity_id
_entity_poly.type
_entity_poly.pdbx_seq_one_letter_code
_entity_poly.pdbx_strand_id
1 'polypeptide(L)'
;MINKIMTSGKAISGLSSELESRLKEIAPVITPHLPKVTDAFYVKLLTTSDTFYFLKAHSERIEHLKTTHLNWLNSLFTQDIDADFTEKMLNVGDAHVAIQLPLEFMTGSMYLMSKELFAIVIEEFGDDKQQCTKALQAINAVLGFSLIVMQKSYGLWA
;
A
#
# COMPACT_ATOMS: atom_id res chain seq x y z
N MET A 1 22.68 -3.42 0.85
CA MET A 1 21.69 -3.84 -0.17
C MET A 1 20.40 -3.04 -0.03
N ILE A 2 19.81 -2.96 1.17
CA ILE A 2 18.54 -2.25 1.42
C ILE A 2 18.53 -0.78 0.95
N ASN A 3 19.58 -0.01 1.23
CA ASN A 3 19.67 1.39 0.78
C ASN A 3 19.60 1.55 -0.74
N LYS A 4 20.16 0.59 -1.50
CA LYS A 4 20.07 0.61 -2.97
C LYS A 4 18.64 0.35 -3.42
N ILE A 5 17.95 -0.61 -2.80
CA ILE A 5 16.54 -0.91 -3.08
C ILE A 5 15.67 0.31 -2.77
N MET A 6 15.86 0.92 -1.61
CA MET A 6 15.15 2.13 -1.19
C MET A 6 15.36 3.27 -2.20
N THR A 7 16.61 3.62 -2.50
CA THR A 7 16.92 4.73 -3.42
C THR A 7 16.37 4.47 -4.82
N SER A 8 16.55 3.27 -5.37
CA SER A 8 15.99 2.94 -6.69
C SER A 8 14.47 2.90 -6.69
N GLY A 9 13.84 2.35 -5.64
CA GLY A 9 12.39 2.31 -5.50
C GLY A 9 11.78 3.70 -5.42
N LYS A 10 12.37 4.60 -4.64
CA LYS A 10 11.95 6.02 -4.55
C LYS A 10 12.09 6.72 -5.89
N ALA A 11 13.21 6.52 -6.58
CA ALA A 11 13.44 7.11 -7.90
C ALA A 11 12.41 6.66 -8.95
N ILE A 12 12.07 5.36 -8.99
CA ILE A 12 11.12 4.81 -9.97
C ILE A 12 9.67 5.22 -9.66
N SER A 13 9.28 5.21 -8.38
CA SER A 13 7.94 5.60 -7.95
C SER A 13 7.71 7.12 -7.96
N GLY A 14 8.77 7.91 -8.01
CA GLY A 14 8.72 9.36 -7.86
C GLY A 14 8.53 9.83 -6.41
N LEU A 15 8.69 8.95 -5.42
CA LEU A 15 8.56 9.30 -4.00
C LEU A 15 9.72 10.20 -3.56
N SER A 16 9.44 11.50 -3.47
CA SER A 16 10.37 12.53 -2.99
C SER A 16 10.14 12.85 -1.51
N SER A 17 11.10 13.54 -0.89
CA SER A 17 10.97 14.02 0.49
C SER A 17 9.81 15.02 0.68
N GLU A 18 9.45 15.79 -0.35
CA GLU A 18 8.26 16.65 -0.33
C GLU A 18 6.99 15.80 -0.24
N LEU A 19 6.89 14.73 -1.03
CA LEU A 19 5.74 13.83 -1.00
C LEU A 19 5.68 13.02 0.31
N GLU A 20 6.80 12.59 0.86
CA GLU A 20 6.87 11.95 2.18
C GLU A 20 6.37 12.90 3.28
N SER A 21 6.80 14.16 3.25
CA SER A 21 6.29 15.19 4.18
C SER A 21 4.79 15.39 3.99
N ARG A 22 4.32 15.36 2.74
CA ARG A 22 2.90 15.55 2.44
C ARG A 22 2.02 14.41 2.94
N LEU A 23 2.51 13.16 2.94
CA LEU A 23 1.82 12.03 3.57
C LEU A 23 1.56 12.28 5.06
N LYS A 24 2.55 12.81 5.78
CA LYS A 24 2.42 13.15 7.21
C LYS A 24 1.43 14.29 7.43
N GLU A 25 1.46 15.31 6.58
CA GLU A 25 0.58 16.47 6.66
C GLU A 25 -0.91 16.10 6.46
N ILE A 26 -1.21 15.15 5.55
CA ILE A 26 -2.59 14.69 5.31
C ILE A 26 -3.02 13.56 6.26
N ALA A 27 -2.10 12.98 7.04
CA ALA A 27 -2.37 11.83 7.90
C ALA A 27 -3.56 12.04 8.86
N PRO A 28 -3.72 13.20 9.55
CA PRO A 28 -4.85 13.39 10.48
C PRO A 28 -6.23 13.35 9.79
N VAL A 29 -6.28 13.69 8.51
CA VAL A 29 -7.51 13.70 7.69
C VAL A 29 -7.76 12.32 7.10
N ILE A 30 -6.72 11.65 6.58
CA ILE A 30 -6.88 10.38 5.85
C ILE A 30 -6.98 9.16 6.79
N THR A 31 -6.19 9.11 7.87
CA THR A 31 -6.10 7.94 8.75
C THR A 31 -7.43 7.49 9.36
N PRO A 32 -8.39 8.37 9.73
CA PRO A 32 -9.71 7.96 10.20
C PRO A 32 -10.53 7.15 9.19
N HIS A 33 -10.23 7.24 7.89
CA HIS A 33 -10.95 6.54 6.82
C HIS A 33 -10.34 5.16 6.51
N LEU A 34 -9.11 4.88 6.95
CA LEU A 34 -8.38 3.63 6.62
C LEU A 34 -9.06 2.33 7.08
N PRO A 35 -9.82 2.28 8.19
CA PRO A 35 -10.61 1.10 8.52
C PRO A 35 -11.59 0.73 7.39
N LYS A 36 -12.27 1.73 6.80
CA LYS A 36 -13.20 1.52 5.67
C LYS A 36 -12.47 1.03 4.42
N VAL A 37 -11.28 1.56 4.15
CA VAL A 37 -10.43 1.10 3.03
C VAL A 37 -10.05 -0.38 3.21
N THR A 38 -9.67 -0.76 4.43
CA THR A 38 -9.36 -2.15 4.76
C THR A 38 -10.56 -3.07 4.59
N ASP A 39 -11.74 -2.66 5.07
CA ASP A 39 -12.95 -3.46 4.88
C ASP A 39 -13.32 -3.62 3.40
N ALA A 40 -13.30 -2.54 2.63
CA ALA A 40 -13.55 -2.57 1.19
C ALA A 40 -12.55 -3.49 0.45
N PHE A 41 -11.28 -3.45 0.86
CA PHE A 41 -10.23 -4.31 0.33
C PHE A 41 -10.57 -5.80 0.51
N TYR A 42 -10.85 -6.24 1.74
CA TYR A 42 -11.17 -7.65 2.01
C TYR A 42 -12.51 -8.09 1.41
N VAL A 43 -13.52 -7.22 1.38
CA VAL A 43 -14.79 -7.50 0.68
C VAL A 43 -14.51 -7.80 -0.79
N LYS A 44 -13.67 -7.01 -1.46
CA LYS A 44 -13.35 -7.23 -2.87
C LYS A 44 -12.56 -8.53 -3.09
N LEU A 45 -11.60 -8.84 -2.22
CA LEU A 45 -10.83 -10.09 -2.32
C LEU A 45 -11.71 -11.33 -2.09
N LEU A 46 -12.68 -11.26 -1.17
CA LEU A 46 -13.61 -12.36 -0.89
C LEU A 46 -14.66 -12.56 -1.99
N THR A 47 -14.95 -11.53 -2.77
CA THR A 47 -15.96 -11.57 -3.85
C THR A 47 -15.35 -11.80 -5.24
N THR A 48 -14.03 -11.85 -5.34
CA THR A 48 -13.31 -12.13 -6.60
C THR A 48 -12.86 -13.59 -6.60
N SER A 49 -13.30 -14.37 -7.59
CA SER A 49 -13.08 -15.83 -7.67
C SER A 49 -11.61 -16.23 -7.47
N ASP A 50 -10.70 -15.47 -8.08
CA ASP A 50 -9.30 -15.84 -8.20
C ASP A 50 -8.53 -15.58 -6.88
N THR A 51 -8.98 -14.61 -6.09
CA THR A 51 -8.40 -14.28 -4.77
C THR A 51 -9.13 -14.98 -3.63
N PHE A 52 -10.39 -15.37 -3.81
CA PHE A 52 -11.19 -16.06 -2.80
C PHE A 52 -10.54 -17.36 -2.34
N TYR A 53 -9.90 -18.12 -3.25
CA TYR A 53 -9.23 -19.37 -2.91
C TYR A 53 -8.14 -19.19 -1.83
N PHE A 54 -7.32 -18.15 -1.96
CA PHE A 54 -6.25 -17.84 -1.00
C PHE A 54 -6.81 -17.42 0.36
N LEU A 55 -7.91 -16.67 0.38
CA LEU A 55 -8.54 -16.25 1.63
C LEU A 55 -9.35 -17.35 2.30
N LYS A 56 -9.97 -18.25 1.53
CA LYS A 56 -10.73 -19.39 2.07
C LYS A 56 -9.86 -20.31 2.90
N ALA A 57 -8.61 -20.53 2.48
CA ALA A 57 -7.62 -21.30 3.23
C ALA A 57 -7.20 -20.65 4.56
N HIS A 58 -7.58 -19.39 4.79
CA HIS A 58 -7.23 -18.58 5.97
C HIS A 58 -8.44 -17.87 6.57
N SER A 59 -9.64 -18.45 6.40
CA SER A 59 -10.91 -17.82 6.80
C SER A 59 -10.96 -17.45 8.29
N GLU A 60 -10.35 -18.26 9.14
CA GLU A 60 -10.21 -18.05 10.59
C GLU A 60 -9.25 -16.93 10.96
N ARG A 61 -8.45 -16.44 10.00
CA ARG A 61 -7.44 -15.38 10.20
C ARG A 61 -7.85 -14.04 9.61
N ILE A 62 -9.02 -13.92 8.99
CA ILE A 62 -9.42 -12.70 8.25
C ILE A 62 -9.33 -11.44 9.13
N GLU A 63 -9.81 -11.49 10.37
CA GLU A 63 -9.76 -10.31 11.26
C GLU A 63 -8.32 -9.93 11.66
N HIS A 64 -7.45 -10.93 11.82
CA HIS A 64 -6.02 -10.70 12.05
C HIS A 64 -5.33 -10.11 10.80
N LEU A 65 -5.70 -10.59 9.61
CA LEU A 65 -5.21 -10.07 8.34
C LEU A 65 -5.66 -8.61 8.13
N LYS A 66 -6.94 -8.29 8.40
CA LYS A 66 -7.45 -6.92 8.41
C LYS A 66 -6.67 -6.01 9.35
N THR A 67 -6.40 -6.47 10.58
CA THR A 67 -5.60 -5.72 11.55
C THR A 67 -4.19 -5.44 11.02
N THR A 68 -3.54 -6.46 10.46
CA THR A 68 -2.20 -6.34 9.87
C THR A 68 -2.19 -5.37 8.68
N HIS A 69 -3.17 -5.48 7.80
CA HIS A 69 -3.37 -4.60 6.65
C HIS A 69 -3.63 -3.15 7.08
N LEU A 70 -4.50 -2.93 8.07
CA LEU A 70 -4.79 -1.59 8.60
C LEU A 70 -3.55 -0.96 9.21
N ASN A 71 -2.75 -1.72 9.97
CA ASN A 71 -1.49 -1.24 10.54
C ASN A 71 -0.50 -0.86 9.43
N TRP A 72 -0.42 -1.66 8.37
CA TRP A 72 0.40 -1.34 7.21
C TRP A 72 -0.10 -0.08 6.48
N LEU A 73 -1.40 0.07 6.22
CA LEU A 73 -1.96 1.28 5.62
C LEU A 73 -1.66 2.53 6.46
N ASN A 74 -1.83 2.45 7.79
CA ASN A 74 -1.48 3.55 8.68
C ASN A 74 0.00 3.92 8.60
N SER A 75 0.88 2.92 8.46
CA SER A 75 2.32 3.16 8.37
C SER A 75 2.72 4.00 7.15
N LEU A 76 1.95 3.94 6.05
CA LEU A 76 2.20 4.76 4.85
C LEU A 76 2.14 6.27 5.12
N PHE A 77 1.37 6.69 6.14
CA PHE A 77 1.16 8.09 6.48
C PHE A 77 1.93 8.53 7.73
N THR A 78 2.34 7.58 8.57
CA THR A 78 2.81 7.86 9.94
C THR A 78 4.26 7.52 10.18
N GLN A 79 4.84 6.58 9.42
CA GLN A 79 6.25 6.21 9.55
C GLN A 79 7.13 6.96 8.54
N ASP A 80 8.42 7.06 8.85
CA ASP A 80 9.43 7.46 7.89
C ASP A 80 9.60 6.36 6.83
N ILE A 81 9.66 6.72 5.54
CA ILE A 81 9.88 5.76 4.45
C ILE A 81 11.39 5.57 4.27
N ASP A 82 12.01 4.96 5.28
CA ASP A 82 13.44 4.77 5.40
C ASP A 82 13.86 3.31 5.15
N ALA A 83 15.07 2.95 5.58
CA ALA A 83 15.61 1.59 5.41
C ALA A 83 14.76 0.55 6.17
N ASP A 84 14.25 0.88 7.35
CA ASP A 84 13.45 -0.02 8.18
C ASP A 84 12.07 -0.23 7.55
N PHE A 85 11.44 0.83 7.04
CA PHE A 85 10.22 0.70 6.26
C PHE A 85 10.44 -0.16 5.00
N THR A 86 11.57 0.05 4.31
CA THR A 86 11.92 -0.73 3.11
C THR A 86 12.07 -2.22 3.44
N GLU A 87 12.72 -2.55 4.56
CA GLU A 87 12.86 -3.95 5.01
C GLU A 87 11.50 -4.57 5.36
N LYS A 88 10.61 -3.82 6.01
CA LYS A 88 9.23 -4.27 6.25
C LYS A 88 8.51 -4.58 4.93
N MET A 89 8.68 -3.78 3.88
CA MET A 89 8.05 -4.04 2.59
C MET A 89 8.62 -5.30 1.91
N LEU A 90 9.91 -5.59 2.08
CA LEU A 90 10.48 -6.87 1.63
C LEU A 90 9.85 -8.04 2.39
N ASN A 91 9.72 -7.94 3.71
CA ASN A 91 9.08 -8.99 4.52
C ASN A 91 7.61 -9.20 4.14
N VAL A 92 6.89 -8.12 3.79
CA VAL A 92 5.53 -8.22 3.24
C VAL A 92 5.55 -8.94 1.90
N GLY A 93 6.51 -8.63 1.01
CA GLY A 93 6.72 -9.37 -0.24
C GLY A 93 6.94 -10.87 -0.01
N ASP A 94 7.86 -11.21 0.89
CA ASP A 94 8.21 -12.59 1.24
C ASP A 94 7.01 -13.35 1.82
N ALA A 95 6.17 -12.69 2.62
CA ALA A 95 4.94 -13.28 3.15
C ALA A 95 3.95 -13.69 2.05
N HIS A 96 3.84 -12.90 0.98
CA HIS A 96 2.98 -13.23 -0.16
C HIS A 96 3.59 -14.32 -1.05
N VAL A 97 4.91 -14.34 -1.21
CA VAL A 97 5.63 -15.43 -1.91
C VAL A 97 5.48 -16.75 -1.17
N ALA A 98 5.53 -16.74 0.16
CA ALA A 98 5.41 -17.95 0.99
C ALA A 98 4.07 -18.70 0.80
N ILE A 99 3.00 -17.97 0.47
CA ILE A 99 1.69 -18.54 0.14
C ILE A 99 1.48 -18.71 -1.37
N GLN A 100 2.53 -18.53 -2.18
CA GLN A 100 2.52 -18.59 -3.64
C GLN A 100 1.46 -17.67 -4.27
N LEU A 101 1.21 -16.50 -3.67
CA LEU A 101 0.24 -15.55 -4.22
C LEU A 101 0.76 -15.00 -5.55
N PRO A 102 0.04 -15.15 -6.68
CA PRO A 102 0.43 -14.56 -7.96
C PRO A 102 0.73 -13.05 -7.87
N LEU A 103 1.78 -12.63 -8.57
CA LEU A 103 2.25 -11.24 -8.61
C LEU A 103 1.17 -10.24 -9.10
N GLU A 104 0.32 -10.67 -10.03
CA GLU A 104 -0.82 -9.87 -10.51
C GLU A 104 -1.80 -9.51 -9.39
N PHE A 105 -1.97 -10.34 -8.35
CA PHE A 105 -2.84 -10.01 -7.23
C PHE A 105 -2.24 -8.96 -6.31
N MET A 106 -0.92 -8.99 -6.10
CA MET A 106 -0.24 -7.92 -5.38
C MET A 106 -0.38 -6.59 -6.13
N THR A 107 -0.23 -6.62 -7.45
CA THR A 107 -0.41 -5.44 -8.30
C THR A 107 -1.86 -4.94 -8.29
N GLY A 108 -2.82 -5.85 -8.47
CA GLY A 108 -4.26 -5.55 -8.41
C GLY A 108 -4.70 -5.00 -7.05
N SER A 109 -4.11 -5.49 -5.97
CA SER A 109 -4.34 -5.00 -4.61
C SER A 109 -3.98 -3.51 -4.48
N MET A 110 -2.87 -3.08 -5.07
CA MET A 110 -2.47 -1.67 -5.06
C MET A 110 -3.47 -0.77 -5.80
N TYR A 111 -4.00 -1.23 -6.93
CA TYR A 111 -5.03 -0.48 -7.68
C TYR A 111 -6.35 -0.38 -6.92
N LEU A 112 -6.73 -1.46 -6.22
CA LEU A 112 -7.92 -1.44 -5.38
C LEU A 112 -7.78 -0.41 -4.25
N MET A 113 -6.63 -0.39 -3.58
CA MET A 113 -6.39 0.56 -2.50
C MET A 113 -6.28 2.00 -3.00
N SER A 114 -5.61 2.23 -4.14
CA SER A 114 -5.50 3.58 -4.70
C SER A 114 -6.87 4.13 -5.07
N LYS A 115 -7.78 3.31 -5.64
CA LYS A 115 -9.16 3.71 -5.91
C LYS A 115 -9.87 4.23 -4.66
N GLU A 116 -9.83 3.47 -3.56
CA GLU A 116 -10.52 3.85 -2.32
C GLU A 116 -9.87 5.08 -1.66
N LEU A 117 -8.54 5.16 -1.64
CA LEU A 117 -7.81 6.31 -1.10
C LEU A 117 -8.02 7.58 -1.93
N PHE A 118 -8.07 7.48 -3.26
CA PHE A 118 -8.29 8.63 -4.13
C PHE A 118 -9.71 9.18 -3.98
N ALA A 119 -10.71 8.33 -3.78
CA ALA A 119 -12.06 8.78 -3.48
C ALA A 119 -12.10 9.63 -2.20
N ILE A 120 -11.42 9.19 -1.14
CA ILE A 120 -11.29 9.95 0.12
C ILE A 120 -10.58 11.28 -0.12
N VAL A 121 -9.49 11.30 -0.89
CA VAL A 121 -8.77 12.54 -1.19
C VAL A 121 -9.64 13.54 -1.96
N ILE A 122 -10.45 13.06 -2.90
CA ILE A 122 -11.36 13.93 -3.66
C ILE A 122 -12.47 14.47 -2.75
N GLU A 123 -12.98 13.68 -1.83
CA GLU A 123 -13.98 14.09 -0.84
C GLU A 123 -13.43 15.17 0.11
N GLU A 124 -12.24 14.97 0.66
CA GLU A 124 -11.66 15.83 1.70
C GLU A 124 -10.96 17.08 1.14
N PHE A 125 -10.40 17.00 -0.07
CA PHE A 125 -9.57 18.06 -0.63
C PHE A 125 -10.06 18.59 -1.99
N GLY A 126 -11.19 18.09 -2.52
CA GLY A 126 -11.65 18.41 -3.89
C GLY A 126 -11.85 19.89 -4.19
N ASP A 127 -12.19 20.69 -3.18
CA ASP A 127 -12.36 22.15 -3.32
C ASP A 127 -11.02 22.88 -3.51
N ASP A 128 -9.93 22.33 -2.98
CA ASP A 128 -8.56 22.83 -3.19
C ASP A 128 -7.83 21.90 -4.16
N LYS A 129 -7.90 22.24 -5.45
CA LYS A 129 -7.28 21.48 -6.53
C LYS A 129 -5.78 21.24 -6.31
N GLN A 130 -5.07 22.20 -5.70
CA GLN A 130 -3.64 22.07 -5.46
C GLN A 130 -3.39 21.03 -4.36
N GLN A 131 -4.13 21.12 -3.25
CA GLN A 131 -4.01 20.14 -2.16
C GLN A 131 -4.44 18.75 -2.57
N CYS A 132 -5.56 18.62 -3.29
CA CYS A 132 -6.03 17.37 -3.85
C CYS A 132 -4.97 16.71 -4.74
N THR A 133 -4.41 17.48 -5.70
CA THR A 133 -3.37 16.96 -6.59
C THR A 133 -2.14 16.47 -5.84
N LYS A 134 -1.65 17.25 -4.86
CA LYS A 134 -0.48 16.87 -4.05
C LYS A 134 -0.74 15.62 -3.20
N ALA A 135 -1.93 15.49 -2.62
CA ALA A 135 -2.32 14.31 -1.85
C ALA A 135 -2.39 13.05 -2.71
N LEU A 136 -3.01 13.15 -3.90
CA LEU A 136 -3.06 12.05 -4.87
C LEU A 136 -1.66 11.62 -5.31
N GLN A 137 -0.78 12.58 -5.62
CA GLN A 137 0.61 12.30 -6.00
C GLN A 137 1.37 11.59 -4.89
N ALA A 138 1.24 12.05 -3.65
CA ALA A 138 1.93 11.47 -2.49
C ALA A 138 1.49 10.03 -2.23
N ILE A 139 0.17 9.77 -2.24
CA ILE A 139 -0.39 8.42 -2.06
C ILE A 139 0.02 7.50 -3.21
N ASN A 140 -0.07 7.97 -4.45
CA ASN A 140 0.34 7.17 -5.61
C ASN A 140 1.82 6.79 -5.53
N ALA A 141 2.69 7.73 -5.15
CA ALA A 141 4.12 7.49 -5.04
C ALA A 141 4.46 6.49 -3.93
N VAL A 142 3.85 6.56 -2.74
CA VAL A 142 4.15 5.61 -1.66
C VAL A 142 3.60 4.21 -1.91
N LEU A 143 2.42 4.10 -2.55
CA LEU A 143 1.88 2.80 -2.99
C LEU A 143 2.77 2.19 -4.08
N GLY A 144 3.20 3.00 -5.05
CA GLY A 144 4.13 2.59 -6.10
C GLY A 144 5.48 2.13 -5.53
N PHE A 145 6.04 2.89 -4.58
CA PHE A 145 7.25 2.52 -3.86
C PHE A 145 7.09 1.17 -3.16
N SER A 146 6.02 1.02 -2.38
CA SER A 146 5.73 -0.20 -1.62
C SER A 146 5.62 -1.42 -2.55
N LEU A 147 4.91 -1.27 -3.67
CA LEU A 147 4.79 -2.32 -4.69
C LEU A 147 6.16 -2.70 -5.26
N ILE A 148 6.95 -1.74 -5.72
CA ILE A 148 8.27 -1.98 -6.32
C ILE A 148 9.18 -2.75 -5.36
N VAL A 149 9.13 -2.43 -4.07
CA VAL A 149 9.93 -3.12 -3.05
C VAL A 149 9.41 -4.53 -2.81
N MET A 150 8.11 -4.72 -2.58
CA MET A 150 7.50 -6.05 -2.38
C MET A 150 7.76 -6.99 -3.58
N GLN A 151 7.75 -6.47 -4.80
CA GLN A 151 8.00 -7.24 -6.02
C GLN A 151 9.43 -7.78 -6.10
N LYS A 152 10.39 -7.27 -5.32
CA LYS A 152 11.75 -7.83 -5.27
C LYS A 152 11.77 -9.24 -4.70
N SER A 153 10.84 -9.57 -3.80
CA SER A 153 10.70 -10.92 -3.24
C SER A 153 10.26 -11.96 -4.28
N TYR A 154 9.61 -11.53 -5.36
CA TYR A 154 9.10 -12.41 -6.41
C TYR A 154 10.16 -12.89 -7.40
N GLY A 155 11.43 -12.50 -7.22
CA GLY A 155 12.54 -13.05 -8.01
C GLY A 155 12.47 -12.74 -9.50
N LEU A 156 11.95 -11.56 -9.88
CA LEU A 156 12.08 -11.09 -11.25
C LEU A 156 13.54 -10.65 -11.48
N TRP A 157 14.28 -11.53 -12.18
CA TRP A 157 15.67 -11.44 -12.67
C TRP A 157 16.77 -11.90 -11.68
N ALA A 158 17.22 -13.15 -11.87
CA ALA A 158 18.65 -13.49 -11.89
C ALA A 158 19.24 -13.14 -13.26
#